data_AF-A0A0N4YC83-F1
#
_entry.id   AF-A0A0N4YC83-F1
#
_cell.length_a   1.000
_cell.length_b   1.000
_cell.length_c   1.000
_cell.angle_alpha   90.00
_cell.angle_beta   90.00
_cell.angle_gamma   90.00
#
_symmetry.space_group_name_H-M   'P 1'
#
loop_
_entity.id
_entity.type
_entity.pdbx_description
1 polymer ?
#
loop_
_entity_poly.entity_id
_entity_poly.type
_entity_poly.pdbx_seq_one_letter_code
_entity_poly.pdbx_strand_id
1 'polypeptide(L)'
;MAQSFTRAERSGNIFYRVTGLIRSGQLKWSERPLWYDVYVAHSPLAPHDWNVKHAKYDEPVRKIFYEEDKVRAAFYKKYRGGVMNLESPRESLCQQFIKEYETVKNELKDKEQVPEDEIFRRTEQRLTEVGIQLK
;
A
#
# COMPACT_ATOMS: atom_id res chain seq x y z
N MET A 1 -2.04 -43.71 19.09
CA MET A 1 -3.14 -42.75 19.34
C MET A 1 -2.67 -41.30 19.23
N ALA A 2 -1.59 -40.84 19.88
CA ALA A 2 -1.16 -39.43 19.82
C ALA A 2 -0.65 -38.95 18.45
N GLN A 3 0.04 -39.81 17.67
CA GLN A 3 0.64 -39.41 16.39
C GLN A 3 -0.37 -38.97 15.32
N SER A 4 -1.58 -39.55 15.28
CA SER A 4 -2.60 -39.22 14.28
C SER A 4 -3.21 -37.82 14.48
N PHE A 5 -3.28 -37.32 15.72
CA PHE A 5 -3.77 -35.96 16.00
C PHE A 5 -2.74 -34.87 15.68
N THR A 6 -1.44 -35.18 15.75
CA THR A 6 -0.37 -34.19 15.49
C THR A 6 -0.20 -33.86 14.01
N ARG A 7 -0.54 -34.81 13.13
CA ARG A 7 -0.45 -34.71 11.66
C ARG A 7 -1.82 -34.50 11.00
N ALA A 8 -2.72 -33.81 11.69
CA ALA A 8 -4.05 -33.48 11.20
C ALA A 8 -4.12 -31.99 10.86
N GLU A 9 -3.54 -31.60 9.71
CA GLU A 9 -3.44 -30.21 9.27
C GLU A 9 -4.81 -29.53 9.12
N ARG A 10 -5.85 -30.31 8.80
CA ARG A 10 -7.24 -29.83 8.67
C ARG A 10 -7.99 -29.67 9.99
N SER A 11 -7.43 -30.10 11.11
CA SER A 11 -8.07 -30.05 12.44
C SER A 11 -7.56 -28.86 13.26
N GLY A 12 -7.74 -27.65 12.73
CA GLY A 12 -7.29 -26.38 13.33
C GLY A 12 -5.83 -26.04 13.01
N ASN A 13 -5.29 -24.99 13.63
CA ASN A 13 -3.90 -24.60 13.47
C ASN A 13 -2.94 -25.33 14.42
N ILE A 14 -1.63 -25.18 14.19
CA ILE A 14 -0.58 -25.84 14.99
C ILE A 14 -0.63 -25.45 16.47
N PHE A 15 -1.00 -24.21 16.78
CA PHE A 15 -1.06 -23.71 18.14
C PHE A 15 -2.19 -24.37 18.93
N TYR A 16 -3.38 -24.49 18.34
CA TYR A 16 -4.51 -25.18 18.96
C TYR A 16 -4.22 -26.67 19.16
N ARG A 17 -3.60 -27.34 18.19
CA ARG A 17 -3.24 -28.76 18.32
C ARG A 17 -2.26 -28.99 19.47
N VAL A 18 -1.17 -28.21 19.55
CA VAL A 18 -0.19 -28.32 20.64
C VAL A 18 -0.82 -27.97 21.98
N THR A 19 -1.62 -26.91 22.05
CA THR A 19 -2.34 -26.53 23.28
C THR A 19 -3.29 -27.62 23.76
N GLY A 20 -4.01 -28.28 22.83
CA GLY A 20 -4.88 -29.42 23.15
C GLY A 20 -4.12 -30.63 23.67
N LEU A 21 -2.95 -30.95 23.10
CA LEU A 21 -2.08 -32.02 23.60
C LEU A 21 -1.57 -31.74 25.01
N ILE A 22 -1.17 -30.50 25.27
CA ILE A 22 -0.76 -30.05 26.61
C ILE A 22 -1.91 -30.18 27.60
N ARG A 23 -3.10 -29.66 27.26
CA ARG A 23 -4.29 -29.67 28.15
C ARG A 23 -4.82 -31.06 28.42
N SER A 24 -4.71 -31.98 27.46
CA SER A 24 -5.11 -33.39 27.62
C SER A 24 -4.06 -34.25 28.34
N GLY A 25 -2.92 -33.67 28.72
CA GLY A 25 -1.81 -34.38 29.38
C GLY A 25 -1.01 -35.31 28.46
N GLN A 26 -1.28 -35.30 27.15
CA GLN A 26 -0.57 -36.09 26.15
C GLN A 26 0.81 -35.50 25.80
N LEU A 27 1.00 -34.20 26.05
CA LEU A 27 2.29 -33.50 25.96
C LEU A 27 2.58 -32.82 27.30
N LYS A 28 3.75 -33.08 27.89
CA LYS A 28 4.14 -32.40 29.13
C LYS A 28 4.42 -30.93 28.85
N TRP A 29 4.09 -30.06 29.81
CA TRP A 29 4.37 -28.63 29.70
C TRP A 29 5.86 -28.32 29.51
N SER A 30 6.74 -29.10 30.13
CA SER A 30 8.20 -28.99 30.01
C SER A 30 8.72 -29.36 28.61
N GLU A 31 7.93 -30.12 27.84
CA GLU A 31 8.27 -30.62 26.49
C GLU A 31 7.59 -29.79 25.39
N ARG A 32 6.97 -28.66 25.75
CA ARG A 32 6.35 -27.78 24.75
C ARG A 32 7.41 -27.27 23.76
N PRO A 33 7.05 -27.06 22.49
CA PRO A 33 7.98 -26.53 21.50
C PRO A 33 8.48 -25.14 21.89
N LEU A 34 9.73 -24.81 21.54
CA LEU A 34 10.35 -23.52 21.83
C LEU A 34 9.52 -22.32 21.30
N TRP A 35 8.90 -22.48 20.13
CA TRP A 35 8.08 -21.44 19.52
C TRP A 35 6.76 -21.18 20.27
N TYR A 36 6.31 -22.09 21.15
CA TYR A 36 5.02 -22.00 21.82
C TYR A 36 4.91 -20.72 22.66
N ASP A 37 5.93 -20.42 23.44
CA ASP A 37 5.93 -19.23 24.31
C ASP A 37 5.99 -17.93 23.49
N VAL A 38 6.72 -17.95 22.37
CA VAL A 38 6.75 -16.82 21.42
C VAL A 38 5.37 -16.58 20.83
N TYR A 39 4.66 -17.65 20.45
CA TYR A 39 3.29 -17.55 19.92
C TYR A 39 2.30 -17.04 20.98
N VAL A 40 2.42 -17.47 22.24
CA VAL A 40 1.57 -17.00 23.34
C VAL A 40 1.82 -15.51 23.63
N ALA A 41 3.09 -15.09 23.65
CA ALA A 41 3.45 -13.69 23.90
C ALA A 41 3.07 -12.76 22.73
N HIS A 42 3.26 -13.23 21.49
CA HIS A 42 3.06 -12.45 20.27
C HIS A 42 2.24 -13.24 19.26
N SER A 43 0.96 -13.45 19.59
CA SER A 43 0.04 -14.16 18.69
C SER A 43 -0.19 -13.37 17.39
N PRO A 44 -0.32 -14.05 16.23
CA PRO A 44 -0.67 -13.40 14.99
C PRO A 44 -2.10 -12.84 15.03
N LEU A 45 -2.36 -11.78 14.25
CA LEU A 45 -3.68 -11.14 14.19
C LEU A 45 -4.78 -12.10 13.70
N ALA A 46 -4.44 -12.98 12.75
CA ALA A 46 -5.34 -14.00 12.22
C ALA A 46 -4.71 -15.38 12.39
N PRO A 47 -5.49 -16.39 12.83
CA PRO A 47 -5.00 -17.76 12.97
C PRO A 47 -4.70 -18.38 11.59
N HIS A 48 -3.63 -19.16 11.52
CA HIS A 48 -3.25 -19.92 10.33
C HIS A 48 -4.04 -21.23 10.25
N ASP A 49 -5.32 -21.14 9.94
CA ASP A 49 -6.17 -22.31 9.75
C ASP A 49 -6.06 -22.88 8.33
N TRP A 50 -6.38 -24.16 8.17
CA TRP A 50 -6.30 -24.82 6.86
C TRP A 50 -7.29 -24.27 5.82
N ASN A 51 -8.38 -23.67 6.28
CA ASN A 51 -9.49 -23.16 5.47
C ASN A 51 -9.52 -21.63 5.41
N VAL A 52 -8.37 -20.97 5.58
CA VAL A 52 -8.26 -19.52 5.42
C VAL A 52 -8.79 -19.14 4.04
N LYS A 53 -9.80 -18.26 4.03
CA LYS A 53 -10.35 -17.70 2.80
C LYS A 53 -9.36 -16.70 2.26
N HIS A 54 -8.56 -17.11 1.28
CA HIS A 54 -7.78 -16.16 0.49
C HIS A 54 -8.72 -15.31 -0.37
N ALA A 55 -8.24 -14.15 -0.80
CA ALA A 55 -8.91 -13.38 -1.84
C ALA A 55 -9.22 -14.31 -3.02
N LYS A 56 -10.44 -14.23 -3.55
CA LYS A 56 -10.85 -15.17 -4.61
C LYS A 56 -9.94 -14.96 -5.82
N TYR A 57 -9.60 -16.05 -6.50
CA TYR A 57 -9.01 -15.97 -7.83
C TYR A 57 -9.94 -15.12 -8.69
N ASP A 58 -9.41 -14.06 -9.29
CA ASP A 58 -10.14 -13.06 -10.10
C ASP A 58 -10.97 -12.01 -9.33
N GLU A 59 -10.77 -11.84 -8.01
CA GLU A 59 -11.27 -10.64 -7.32
C GLU A 59 -10.50 -9.40 -7.82
N PRO A 60 -11.15 -8.44 -8.49
CA PRO A 60 -10.44 -7.34 -9.11
C PRO A 60 -9.90 -6.42 -8.02
N VAL A 61 -8.57 -6.38 -7.90
CA VAL A 61 -7.90 -5.38 -7.05
C VAL A 61 -8.30 -4.00 -7.57
N ARG A 62 -8.80 -3.15 -6.67
CA ARG A 62 -9.20 -1.79 -7.04
C ARG A 62 -7.98 -1.04 -7.56
N LYS A 63 -8.12 -0.42 -8.73
CA LYS A 63 -7.09 0.47 -9.29
C LYS A 63 -6.92 1.66 -8.35
N ILE A 64 -5.68 2.01 -8.04
CA ILE A 64 -5.32 3.16 -7.22
C ILE A 64 -5.08 4.32 -8.16
N PHE A 65 -5.98 5.30 -8.15
CA PHE A 65 -5.86 6.54 -8.89
C PHE A 65 -6.06 7.71 -7.94
N TYR A 66 -5.28 8.77 -8.14
CA TYR A 66 -5.38 10.01 -7.40
C TYR A 66 -5.85 11.14 -8.31
N GLU A 67 -6.32 12.25 -7.72
CA GLU A 67 -6.84 13.38 -8.50
C GLU A 67 -5.74 14.07 -9.31
N GLU A 68 -4.50 14.10 -8.80
CA GLU A 68 -3.33 14.61 -9.51
C GLU A 68 -2.94 13.76 -10.73
N ASP A 69 -3.41 12.52 -10.84
CA ASP A 69 -3.08 11.66 -11.99
C ASP A 69 -3.68 12.21 -13.29
N LYS A 70 -4.78 12.97 -13.22
CA LYS A 70 -5.34 13.69 -14.37
C LYS A 70 -4.36 14.74 -14.89
N VAL A 71 -3.77 15.51 -13.98
CA VAL A 71 -2.79 16.55 -14.29
C VAL A 71 -1.48 15.92 -14.78
N ARG A 72 -1.04 14.84 -14.13
CA ARG A 72 0.13 14.05 -14.53
C ARG A 72 -0.03 13.50 -15.95
N ALA A 73 -1.20 12.98 -16.29
CA ALA A 73 -1.51 12.50 -17.64
C ALA A 73 -1.49 13.63 -18.67
N ALA A 74 -2.07 14.79 -18.35
CA ALA A 74 -2.03 15.97 -19.22
C ALA A 74 -0.60 16.49 -19.43
N PHE A 75 0.20 16.52 -18.36
CA PHE A 75 1.62 16.90 -18.41
C PHE A 75 2.42 15.99 -19.34
N TYR A 76 2.37 14.66 -19.12
CA TYR A 76 3.13 13.71 -19.95
C TYR A 76 2.61 13.55 -21.38
N LYS A 77 1.38 14.02 -21.67
CA LYS A 77 0.87 14.12 -23.03
C LYS A 77 1.55 15.25 -23.81
N LYS A 78 1.97 16.33 -23.14
CA LYS A 78 2.55 17.53 -23.75
C LYS A 78 4.08 17.58 -23.63
N TYR A 79 4.63 17.14 -22.51
CA TYR A 79 6.04 17.24 -22.16
C TYR A 79 6.67 15.87 -21.93
N ARG A 80 7.98 15.75 -22.17
CA ARG A 80 8.69 14.52 -21.81
C ARG A 80 9.11 14.57 -20.34
N GLY A 81 9.12 13.39 -19.71
CA GLY A 81 9.71 13.26 -18.39
C GLY A 81 11.22 13.50 -18.42
N GLY A 82 11.72 14.27 -17.46
CA GLY A 82 13.15 14.39 -17.20
C GLY A 82 13.73 13.13 -16.52
N VAL A 83 15.04 13.13 -16.30
CA VAL A 83 15.73 12.05 -15.57
C VAL A 83 15.25 12.01 -14.12
N MET A 84 14.79 10.85 -13.68
CA MET A 84 14.32 10.61 -12.32
C MET A 84 15.35 9.79 -11.56
N ASN A 85 15.77 10.26 -10.38
CA ASN A 85 16.56 9.47 -9.45
C ASN A 85 15.63 8.96 -8.34
N LEU A 86 15.38 7.64 -8.31
CA LEU A 86 14.51 6.99 -7.33
C LEU A 86 15.14 6.89 -5.93
N GLU A 87 16.47 7.04 -5.82
CA GLU A 87 17.19 7.01 -4.54
C GLU A 87 17.16 8.37 -3.83
N SER A 88 16.99 9.44 -4.60
CA SER A 88 16.96 10.80 -4.07
C SER A 88 15.53 11.21 -3.74
N PRO A 89 15.28 11.88 -2.60
CA PRO A 89 13.97 12.46 -2.28
C PRO A 89 13.68 13.74 -3.09
N ARG A 90 14.34 13.93 -4.24
CA ARG A 90 14.17 15.12 -5.06
C ARG A 90 12.87 14.99 -5.86
N GLU A 91 12.07 16.04 -5.82
CA GLU A 91 10.83 16.11 -6.58
C GLU A 91 11.12 16.07 -8.09
N SER A 92 10.28 15.33 -8.82
CA SER A 92 10.33 15.31 -10.28
C SER A 92 9.81 16.61 -10.87
N LEU A 93 10.15 16.90 -12.12
CA LEU A 93 9.60 18.05 -12.84
C LEU A 93 8.05 18.02 -12.88
N CYS A 94 7.48 16.83 -13.05
CA CYS A 94 6.03 16.67 -13.01
C CYS A 94 5.45 16.91 -11.60
N GLN A 95 6.17 16.50 -10.55
CA GLN A 95 5.73 16.73 -9.18
C GLN A 95 5.78 18.21 -8.80
N GLN A 96 6.84 18.92 -9.22
CA GLN A 96 6.93 20.37 -9.08
C GLN A 96 5.79 21.06 -9.83
N PHE A 97 5.47 20.61 -11.04
CA PHE A 97 4.33 21.11 -11.81
C PHE A 97 3.01 20.93 -11.07
N ILE A 98 2.75 19.74 -10.50
CA ILE A 98 1.53 19.45 -9.76
C ILE A 98 1.39 20.37 -8.54
N LYS A 99 2.48 20.61 -7.81
CA LYS A 99 2.49 21.50 -6.63
C LYS A 99 2.15 22.94 -6.99
N GLU A 100 2.71 23.45 -8.07
CA GLU A 100 2.36 24.78 -8.58
C GLU A 100 0.91 24.82 -9.09
N TYR A 101 0.46 23.76 -9.79
CA TYR A 101 -0.91 23.64 -10.25
C TYR A 101 -1.92 23.68 -9.09
N GLU A 102 -1.65 22.97 -7.99
CA GLU A 102 -2.47 23.01 -6.79
C GLU A 102 -2.48 24.40 -6.13
N THR A 103 -1.35 25.08 -6.12
CA THR A 103 -1.24 26.45 -5.59
C THR A 103 -2.10 27.41 -6.40
N VAL A 104 -1.96 27.42 -7.74
CA VAL A 104 -2.78 28.22 -8.65
C VAL A 104 -4.26 27.86 -8.54
N LYS A 105 -4.59 26.57 -8.44
CA LYS A 105 -5.97 26.10 -8.24
C LYS A 105 -6.57 26.62 -6.93
N ASN A 106 -5.79 26.65 -5.85
CA ASN A 106 -6.25 27.16 -4.56
C ASN A 106 -6.46 28.68 -4.58
N GLU A 107 -5.57 29.43 -5.21
CA GLU A 107 -5.73 30.89 -5.38
C GLU A 107 -6.97 31.26 -6.20
N LEU A 108 -7.36 30.38 -7.13
CA LEU A 108 -8.52 30.58 -7.99
C LEU A 108 -9.81 29.99 -7.43
N LYS A 109 -9.79 29.31 -6.27
CA LYS A 109 -11.02 28.76 -5.66
C LYS A 109 -12.08 29.82 -5.37
N ASP A 110 -11.66 31.04 -5.07
CA ASP A 110 -12.57 32.15 -4.74
C ASP A 110 -13.21 32.78 -5.99
N LYS A 111 -12.67 32.49 -7.19
CA LYS A 111 -13.18 32.97 -8.47
C LYS A 111 -13.78 31.78 -9.22
N GLU A 112 -15.09 31.80 -9.39
CA GLU A 112 -15.94 30.97 -10.26
C GLU A 112 -15.23 30.00 -11.24
N GLN A 113 -15.72 28.75 -11.32
CA GLN A 113 -15.16 27.60 -12.06
C GLN A 113 -14.27 27.97 -13.26
N VAL A 114 -12.98 28.16 -12.98
CA VAL A 114 -11.96 28.38 -14.01
C VAL A 114 -11.72 27.04 -14.72
N PRO A 115 -11.73 26.99 -16.06
CA PRO A 115 -11.45 25.77 -16.80
C PRO A 115 -10.03 25.24 -16.48
N GLU A 116 -9.89 23.92 -16.37
CA GLU A 116 -8.61 23.28 -16.02
C GLU A 116 -7.47 23.66 -16.98
N ASP A 117 -7.80 23.91 -18.25
CA ASP A 117 -6.85 24.34 -19.28
C ASP A 117 -6.22 25.71 -18.98
N GLU A 118 -6.98 26.64 -18.38
CA GLU A 118 -6.48 27.97 -18.02
C GLU A 118 -5.57 27.89 -16.78
N ILE A 119 -5.91 27.05 -15.81
CA ILE A 119 -5.05 26.76 -14.65
C ILE A 119 -3.73 26.14 -15.12
N PHE A 120 -3.80 25.21 -16.08
CA PHE A 120 -2.63 24.56 -16.66
C PHE A 120 -1.70 25.57 -17.35
N ARG A 121 -2.25 26.48 -18.18
CA ARG A 121 -1.48 27.54 -18.85
C ARG A 121 -0.80 28.50 -17.88
N ARG A 122 -1.50 28.91 -16.81
CA ARG A 122 -0.93 29.78 -15.77
C ARG A 122 0.19 29.09 -15.01
N THR A 123 0.05 27.78 -14.78
CA THR A 123 1.09 26.97 -14.14
C THR A 123 2.35 26.92 -15.01
N GLU A 124 2.21 26.79 -16.34
CA GLU A 124 3.34 26.85 -17.28
C GLU A 124 4.08 28.19 -17.23
N GLN A 125 3.34 29.30 -17.14
CA GLN A 125 3.92 30.64 -17.03
C GLN A 125 4.72 30.78 -15.74
N ARG A 126 4.14 30.38 -14.59
CA ARG A 126 4.84 30.41 -13.29
C ARG A 126 6.10 29.55 -13.28
N LEU A 127 6.04 28.33 -13.82
CA LEU A 127 7.24 27.47 -13.87
C LEU A 127 8.34 28.08 -14.73
N THR A 128 7.96 28.79 -15.80
CA THR A 128 8.92 29.52 -16.64
C THR A 128 9.54 30.69 -15.88
N GLU A 129 8.77 31.43 -15.08
CA GLU A 129 9.26 32.50 -14.20
C GLU A 129 10.23 31.98 -13.12
N VAL A 130 9.98 30.78 -12.59
CA VAL A 130 10.86 30.07 -11.64
C VAL A 130 12.15 29.56 -12.33
N GLY A 131 12.22 29.63 -13.66
CA GLY A 131 13.38 29.22 -14.46
C GLY A 131 13.42 27.73 -14.80
N ILE A 132 12.31 27.01 -14.61
CA ILE A 132 12.19 25.60 -14.96
C ILE A 132 11.74 25.49 -16.41
N GLN A 133 12.60 24.94 -17.27
CA GLN A 133 12.26 24.73 -18.69
C GLN A 133 11.50 23.42 -18.89
N LEU A 134 10.24 23.51 -19.31
CA LEU A 134 9.44 22.38 -19.77
C LEU A 134 9.78 22.08 -21.24
N LYS A 135 10.25 20.87 -21.53
CA LYS A 135 10.65 20.41 -22.88
C LYS A 135 9.87 19.18 -23.33
#